data_AF-A0A9Q0XT26-F1
#
_entry.id   AF-A0A9Q0XT26-F1
#
_cell.length_a   1.000
_cell.length_b   1.000
_cell.length_c   1.000
_cell.angle_alpha   90.00
_cell.angle_beta   90.00
_cell.angle_gamma   90.00
#
_symmetry.space_group_name_H-M   'P 1'
#
loop_
_entity.id
_entity.type
_entity.pdbx_description
1 polymer ?
#
loop_
_entity_poly.entity_id
_entity_poly.type
_entity_poly.pdbx_seq_one_letter_code
_entity_poly.pdbx_strand_id
1 'polypeptide(L)' 'MEKSAHMFRIRGVEETKEQDLLGTIIHPLAERMGLEAKELENEIEYIHRTNSRFAKINKLPRDVRVTFVRREMKERVMKS' A
#
# COMPACT_ATOMS: atom_id res chain seq x y z
N MET A 1 -2.47 16.94 -12.69
CA MET A 1 -2.19 15.49 -12.77
C MET A 1 -1.01 15.18 -11.84
N GLU A 2 -1.26 14.97 -10.54
CA GLU A 2 -0.18 14.73 -9.55
C GLU A 2 -0.48 13.55 -8.59
N LYS A 3 -1.57 12.79 -8.82
CA LYS A 3 -1.95 11.66 -7.94
C LYS A 3 -0.87 10.57 -7.81
N SER A 4 0.09 10.50 -8.74
CA SER A 4 1.20 9.56 -8.68
C SER A 4 2.32 9.97 -7.70
N ALA A 5 2.39 11.24 -7.30
CA ALA A 5 3.45 11.72 -6.41
C ALA A 5 3.39 11.05 -5.03
N HIS A 6 2.18 10.76 -4.54
CA HIS A 6 1.92 10.19 -3.22
C HIS A 6 1.71 8.66 -3.21
N MET A 7 1.86 8.00 -4.37
CA MET A 7 1.57 6.58 -4.52
C MET A 7 2.80 5.71 -4.25
N PHE A 8 2.60 4.61 -3.52
CA PHE A 8 3.55 3.51 -3.32
C PHE A 8 2.93 2.17 -3.76
N ARG A 9 3.78 1.23 -4.20
CA ARG A 9 3.36 -0.08 -4.72
C ARG A 9 4.00 -1.21 -3.91
N ILE A 10 3.17 -2.05 -3.33
CA ILE A 10 3.56 -3.25 -2.58
C ILE A 10 3.36 -4.47 -3.46
N ARG A 11 4.39 -5.29 -3.60
CA ARG A 11 4.35 -6.55 -4.36
C ARG A 11 4.26 -7.74 -3.42
N GLY A 12 3.67 -8.83 -3.88
CA GLY A 12 3.67 -10.10 -3.14
C GLY A 12 2.69 -10.16 -1.97
N VAL A 13 1.75 -9.22 -1.86
CA VAL A 13 0.69 -9.29 -0.83
C VAL A 13 -0.25 -10.44 -1.16
N GLU A 14 -0.29 -11.46 -0.28
CA GLU A 14 -1.13 -12.64 -0.45
C GLU A 14 -2.60 -12.27 -0.67
N GLU A 15 -3.27 -12.99 -1.57
CA GLU A 15 -4.67 -12.77 -1.90
C GLU A 15 -5.55 -13.66 -1.03
N THR A 16 -5.94 -13.14 0.14
CA THR A 16 -6.95 -13.78 0.98
C THR A 16 -8.35 -13.51 0.45
N LYS A 17 -9.28 -14.45 0.70
CA LYS A 17 -10.69 -14.33 0.26
C LYS A 17 -11.40 -13.13 0.89
N GLU A 18 -10.97 -12.73 2.08
CA GLU A 18 -11.59 -11.66 2.88
C GLU A 18 -11.15 -10.25 2.45
N GLN A 19 -10.10 -10.13 1.61
CA GLN A 19 -9.65 -8.89 0.97
C GLN A 19 -9.45 -7.67 1.89
N ASP A 20 -9.21 -7.86 3.19
CA ASP A 20 -8.88 -6.77 4.10
C ASP A 20 -7.44 -6.26 3.85
N LEU A 21 -7.29 -5.47 2.79
CA LEU A 21 -6.01 -4.89 2.38
C LEU A 21 -5.48 -3.94 3.44
N LEU A 22 -6.37 -3.18 4.08
CA LEU A 22 -6.02 -2.19 5.07
C LEU A 22 -5.40 -2.88 6.28
N GLY A 23 -6.11 -3.76 6.98
CA GLY A 23 -5.56 -4.46 8.15
C GLY A 23 -4.36 -5.33 7.82
N THR A 24 -4.31 -5.95 6.64
CA THR A 24 -3.13 -6.76 6.23
C THR A 24 -1.86 -5.91 6.08
N ILE A 25 -1.99 -4.68 5.57
CA ILE A 25 -0.82 -3.85 5.20
C ILE A 25 -0.50 -2.81 6.27
N ILE A 26 -1.50 -2.31 6.99
CA ILE A 26 -1.35 -1.16 7.87
C ILE A 26 -0.46 -1.47 9.06
N HIS A 27 -0.60 -2.65 9.68
CA HIS A 27 0.22 -3.08 10.80
C HIS A 27 1.72 -3.20 10.43
N PRO A 28 2.12 -3.98 9.40
CA PRO A 28 3.54 -4.09 9.05
C PRO A 28 4.12 -2.77 8.51
N LEU A 29 3.30 -1.95 7.87
CA LEU A 29 3.75 -0.64 7.36
C LEU A 29 3.93 0.36 8.51
N ALA A 30 3.02 0.38 9.49
CA ALA A 30 3.11 1.22 10.67
C ALA A 30 4.31 0.83 11.54
N GLU A 31 4.54 -0.46 11.74
CA GLU A 31 5.72 -0.98 12.44
C GLU A 31 7.02 -0.50 11.78
N ARG A 32 7.12 -0.65 10.45
CA ARG A 32 8.30 -0.19 9.70
C ARG A 32 8.50 1.33 9.78
N MET A 33 7.43 2.10 9.85
CA MET A 33 7.49 3.56 9.95
C MET A 33 7.66 4.07 11.39
N GLY A 34 7.55 3.18 12.39
CA GLY A 34 7.51 3.54 13.80
C GLY A 34 6.30 4.42 14.16
N LEU A 35 5.15 4.15 13.54
CA LEU A 35 3.89 4.87 13.74
C LEU A 35 2.83 3.95 14.32
N GLU A 36 1.78 4.52 14.91
CA GLU A 36 0.61 3.71 15.24
C GLU A 36 -0.21 3.39 13.99
N ALA A 37 -0.80 2.19 13.93
CA ALA A 37 -1.65 1.77 12.80
C ALA A 37 -2.79 2.77 12.55
N LYS A 38 -3.37 3.34 13.61
CA LYS A 38 -4.43 4.35 13.52
C LYS A 38 -3.95 5.68 12.93
N GLU A 39 -2.73 6.11 13.24
CA GLU A 39 -2.15 7.30 12.61
C GLU A 39 -1.93 7.08 11.11
N LEU A 40 -1.42 5.91 10.75
CA LEU A 40 -1.21 5.54 9.36
C LEU A 40 -2.53 5.42 8.58
N GLU A 41 -3.61 4.97 9.22
CA GLU A 41 -4.93 4.82 8.60
C GLU A 41 -5.46 6.17 8.12
N ASN A 42 -5.34 7.20 8.95
CA ASN A 42 -5.80 8.55 8.64
C ASN A 42 -4.99 9.20 7.51
N GLU A 43 -3.79 8.71 7.26
CA GLU A 43 -2.89 9.23 6.22
C GLU A 43 -3.00 8.45 4.90
N ILE A 44 -3.76 7.35 4.84
CA ILE A 44 -4.04 6.62 3.60
C ILE A 44 -5.28 7.23 2.94
N GLU A 45 -5.10 7.73 1.72
CA GLU A 45 -6.19 8.25 0.89
C GLU A 45 -6.91 7.10 0.17
N TYR A 46 -6.14 6.20 -0.46
CA TYR A 46 -6.69 5.07 -1.23
C TYR A 46 -5.80 3.84 -1.16
N ILE A 47 -6.41 2.68 -0.98
CA ILE A 47 -5.74 1.37 -1.08
C ILE A 47 -6.49 0.44 -2.04
N HIS A 48 -5.82 -0.09 -3.05
CA HIS A 48 -6.45 -1.00 -4.00
C HIS A 48 -5.45 -1.95 -4.65
N ARG A 49 -5.94 -3.13 -5.05
CA ARG A 49 -5.16 -4.05 -5.90
C ARG A 49 -5.15 -3.56 -7.33
N THR A 50 -3.98 -3.63 -7.96
CA THR A 50 -3.80 -3.28 -9.35
C THR A 50 -3.82 -4.54 -10.20
N ASN A 51 -4.69 -4.56 -11.20
CA ASN A 51 -4.75 -5.67 -12.14
C ASN A 51 -3.71 -5.46 -13.25
N SER A 52 -2.48 -5.92 -13.04
CA SER A 52 -1.47 -5.91 -14.09
C SER A 52 -1.61 -7.15 -14.98
N ARG A 53 -1.58 -6.95 -16.30
CA ARG A 53 -1.52 -8.05 -17.27
C ARG A 53 -0.34 -8.98 -16.99
N PHE A 54 0.77 -8.43 -16.50
CA PHE A 54 1.94 -9.20 -16.06
C PHE A 54 1.62 -10.16 -14.92
N ALA A 55 0.95 -9.68 -13.87
CA ALA A 55 0.59 -10.50 -12.72
C ALA A 55 -0.35 -11.64 -13.12
N LYS A 56 -1.33 -11.35 -13.99
CA LYS A 56 -2.23 -12.37 -14.57
C LYS A 56 -1.49 -13.46 -15.35
N ILE A 57 -0.59 -13.06 -16.26
CA ILE A 57 0.14 -14.02 -17.12
C ILE A 57 1.04 -14.92 -16.28
N ASN A 58 1.74 -14.34 -15.30
CA ASN A 58 2.72 -15.06 -14.49
C ASN A 58 2.11 -15.73 -13.24
N LYS A 59 0.78 -15.71 -13.07
CA LYS A 59 0.08 -16.23 -11.89
C LYS A 59 0.64 -15.65 -10.56
N LEU A 60 1.02 -14.38 -10.59
CA LEU A 60 1.56 -13.68 -9.42
C LEU A 60 0.42 -12.99 -8.65
N PRO A 61 0.53 -12.84 -7.32
CA PRO A 61 -0.38 -12.04 -6.54
C PRO A 61 -0.48 -10.62 -7.10
N ARG A 62 -1.69 -10.07 -7.18
CA ARG A 62 -1.91 -8.68 -7.61
C ARG A 62 -1.22 -7.71 -6.65
N ASP A 63 -0.43 -6.80 -7.21
CA ASP A 63 0.20 -5.71 -6.47
C ASP A 63 -0.83 -4.80 -5.83
N VAL A 64 -0.49 -4.27 -4.65
CA VAL A 64 -1.31 -3.29 -3.94
C VAL A 64 -0.72 -1.91 -4.15
N ARG A 65 -1.58 -0.96 -4.52
CA ARG A 65 -1.27 0.46 -4.55
C ARG A 65 -1.84 1.11 -3.31
N VAL A 66 -0.99 1.85 -2.62
CA VAL A 66 -1.36 2.70 -1.48
C VAL A 66 -1.05 4.13 -1.88
N THR A 67 -2.04 5.01 -1.79
CA THR A 67 -1.90 6.45 -1.99
C THR A 67 -2.04 7.11 -0.63
N PHE A 68 -1.07 7.95 -0.28
CA PHE A 68 -1.12 8.74 0.94
C PHE A 68 -1.74 10.11 0.69
N VAL A 69 -2.35 10.67 1.73
CA VAL A 69 -2.86 12.05 1.73
C VAL A 69 -1.69 13.04 1.61
N ARG A 70 -0.56 12.75 2.27
CA ARG A 70 0.62 13.62 2.30
C ARG A 70 1.82 13.00 1.58
N ARG A 71 2.60 13.84 0.90
CA ARG A 71 3.85 13.40 0.21
C ARG A 71 4.93 12.96 1.21
N GLU A 72 5.01 13.64 2.35
CA GLU A 72 6.00 13.37 3.39
C GLU A 72 5.91 11.92 3.89
N MET A 73 4.69 11.36 3.97
CA MET A 73 4.48 9.97 4.37
C MET A 73 5.13 8.98 3.42
N LYS A 74 5.01 9.23 2.10
CA LYS A 74 5.71 8.42 1.10
C LYS A 74 7.23 8.54 1.23
N GLU A 75 7.76 9.75 1.43
CA GLU A 75 9.20 9.94 1.58
C GLU A 75 9.74 9.23 2.82
N ARG A 76 8.95 9.21 3.90
CA ARG A 76 9.26 8.50 5.14
C ARG A 76 9.28 6.98 4.91
N VAL A 77 8.31 6.42 4.16
CA VAL A 77 8.33 5.01 3.73
C VAL A 77 9.56 4.69 2.86
N MET A 78 9.95 5.58 1.95
CA MET A 78 11.07 5.32 1.04
C MET A 78 12.45 5.45 1.71
N LYS A 79 12.56 6.20 2.80
CA LYS A 79 13.81 6.38 3.56
C LYS A 79 13.99 5.36 4.69
N SER A 80 12.97 4.57 5.01
CA SER A 80 12.97 3.58 6.12
C SER A 80 13.37 2.16 5.68
#